data_AF-A0A3B6S933-F1
#
_entry.id   AF-A0A3B6S933-F1
#
_cell.length_a   1.000
_cell.length_b   1.000
_cell.length_c   1.000
_cell.angle_alpha   90.00
_cell.angle_beta   90.00
_cell.angle_gamma   90.00
#
_symmetry.space_group_name_H-M   'P 1'
#
loop_
_entity.id
_entity.type
_entity.pdbx_description
1 polymer ?
#
loop_
_entity_poly.entity_id
_entity_poly.type
_entity_poly.pdbx_seq_one_letter_code
_entity_poly.pdbx_strand_id
1 'polypeptide(L)'
;MAVPSSSLLSSLLLLALLLHHCSAAQDHGSAAVIVNISSLEDVVRDRAFELLHRTDKLVGVPLTACPSPCGLVEVQASALRVRSSSLWADGVNATAADTAGFTVPPRVVPSPFARRVDVVFERFVGGNSSSGALFAAPPGYALAAPVAALLAYDVSTGNNGSRAVGLRALGAPVRLEFGYLAPAAANGTPPFNATAARCVTFAVDSGKAKAVATHAMASDTACTVTGTGHYGVAVRLQPTPPSLTPPTPQPPAAVRERWWAWMAVAGVGGVVVVGFLAATVVAAVRWSRRRRREEMDLRALAGEELGRMAVRGSRMPAAKMVRTRPELEDGSPMAWRR
;
A
#
# COMPACT_ATOMS: atom_id res chain seq x y z
N MET A 1 -30.63 14.19 48.58
CA MET A 1 -29.44 13.49 48.06
C MET A 1 -29.92 12.24 47.35
N ALA A 2 -30.15 12.32 46.05
CA ALA A 2 -30.66 11.20 45.26
C ALA A 2 -29.48 10.41 44.69
N VAL A 3 -29.32 9.17 45.14
CA VAL A 3 -28.33 8.23 44.61
C VAL A 3 -28.81 7.82 43.22
N PRO A 4 -28.06 8.08 42.13
CA PRO A 4 -28.45 7.59 40.82
C PRO A 4 -28.43 6.06 40.85
N SER A 5 -29.54 5.46 40.41
CA SER A 5 -29.73 4.02 40.36
C SER A 5 -28.60 3.36 39.57
N SER A 6 -28.02 2.30 40.13
CA SER A 6 -26.92 1.51 39.58
C SER A 6 -27.18 1.00 38.16
N SER A 7 -28.45 0.92 37.75
CA SER A 7 -28.88 0.56 36.39
C SER A 7 -28.55 1.62 35.34
N LEU A 8 -28.63 2.91 35.68
CA LEU A 8 -28.31 4.01 34.74
C LEU A 8 -26.80 4.09 34.50
N LEU A 9 -26.00 3.87 35.53
CA LEU A 9 -24.53 3.82 35.42
C LEU A 9 -24.08 2.61 34.59
N SER A 10 -24.71 1.44 34.78
CA SER A 10 -24.44 0.24 33.98
C SER A 10 -24.82 0.42 32.50
N SER A 11 -25.98 1.04 32.23
CA SER A 11 -26.45 1.30 30.87
C SER A 11 -25.56 2.33 30.14
N LEU A 12 -25.11 3.37 30.85
CA LEU A 12 -24.14 4.34 30.31
C LEU A 12 -22.76 3.69 30.05
N LEU A 13 -22.32 2.76 30.90
CA LEU A 13 -21.07 2.03 30.71
C LEU A 13 -21.13 1.11 29.48
N LEU A 14 -22.24 0.39 29.31
CA LEU A 14 -22.50 -0.46 28.14
C LEU A 14 -22.60 0.36 26.86
N LEU A 15 -23.25 1.52 26.89
CA LEU A 15 -23.31 2.43 25.74
C LEU A 15 -21.93 2.98 25.40
N ALA A 16 -21.11 3.34 26.40
CA ALA A 16 -19.74 3.79 26.19
C ALA A 16 -18.81 2.68 25.66
N LEU A 17 -19.01 1.43 26.08
CA LEU A 17 -18.32 0.24 25.56
C LEU A 17 -18.74 -0.07 24.12
N LEU A 18 -20.03 0.02 23.80
CA LEU A 18 -20.56 -0.15 22.44
C LEU A 18 -20.07 0.97 21.52
N LEU A 19 -20.00 2.21 22.01
CA LEU A 19 -19.44 3.35 21.26
C LEU A 19 -17.92 3.18 21.07
N HIS A 20 -17.17 2.68 22.06
CA HIS A 20 -15.74 2.34 21.88
C HIS A 20 -15.51 1.20 20.88
N HIS A 21 -16.38 0.19 20.84
CA HIS A 21 -16.28 -0.89 19.85
C HIS A 21 -16.73 -0.43 18.45
N CYS A 22 -17.63 0.56 18.35
CA CYS A 22 -17.96 1.19 17.07
C CYS A 22 -16.81 2.09 16.57
N SER A 23 -16.12 2.81 17.46
CA SER A 23 -14.95 3.61 17.09
C SER A 23 -13.75 2.75 16.65
N ALA A 24 -13.60 1.55 17.20
CA ALA A 24 -12.59 0.59 16.77
C ALA A 24 -12.89 -0.06 15.40
N ALA A 25 -14.12 0.06 14.90
CA ALA A 25 -14.54 -0.45 13.59
C ALA A 25 -14.49 0.61 12.47
N GLN A 26 -14.06 1.84 12.77
CA GLN A 26 -13.95 2.94 11.79
C GLN A 26 -12.54 3.49 11.59
N ASP A 27 -11.53 2.87 12.21
CA ASP A 27 -10.13 3.21 11.97
C ASP A 27 -9.41 2.12 11.16
N HIS A 28 -10.04 1.71 10.04
CA HIS A 28 -9.26 1.41 8.85
C HIS A 28 -8.91 2.75 8.19
N GLY A 29 -8.10 3.54 8.90
CA GLY A 29 -7.23 4.52 8.28
C GLY A 29 -6.48 3.75 7.20
N SER A 30 -6.90 3.95 5.94
CA SER A 30 -6.17 3.46 4.79
C SER A 30 -4.80 4.13 4.88
N ALA A 31 -3.83 3.45 5.49
CA ALA A 31 -2.44 3.70 5.16
C ALA A 31 -2.42 3.62 3.64
N ALA A 32 -2.24 4.77 2.97
CA ALA A 32 -2.29 4.85 1.53
C ALA A 32 -1.22 3.89 1.03
N VAL A 33 -1.64 2.70 0.59
CA VAL A 33 -0.72 1.70 0.06
C VAL A 33 -0.19 2.34 -1.21
N ILE A 34 1.06 2.78 -1.17
CA ILE A 34 1.70 3.39 -2.33
C ILE A 34 1.89 2.27 -3.35
N VAL A 35 1.00 2.23 -4.34
CA VAL A 35 1.12 1.32 -5.47
C VAL A 35 2.34 1.78 -6.29
N ASN A 36 3.26 0.86 -6.56
CA ASN A 36 4.46 1.10 -7.36
C ASN A 36 4.33 0.33 -8.68
N ILE A 37 4.58 1.01 -9.80
CA ILE A 37 4.57 0.40 -11.15
C ILE A 37 5.48 -0.82 -11.22
N SER A 38 6.72 -0.73 -10.71
CA SER A 38 7.68 -1.84 -10.81
C SER A 38 7.22 -3.08 -10.06
N SER A 39 6.59 -2.90 -8.89
CA SER A 39 6.06 -4.02 -8.10
C SER A 39 4.92 -4.75 -8.81
N LEU A 40 4.10 -4.01 -9.57
CA LEU A 40 3.04 -4.57 -10.37
C LEU A 40 3.60 -5.30 -11.60
N GLU A 41 4.53 -4.67 -12.32
CA GLU A 41 5.21 -5.29 -13.48
C GLU A 41 5.91 -6.59 -13.08
N ASP A 42 6.53 -6.65 -11.90
CA ASP A 42 7.16 -7.87 -11.39
C ASP A 42 6.13 -9.00 -11.16
N VAL A 43 4.96 -8.67 -10.57
CA VAL A 43 3.87 -9.66 -10.38
C VAL A 43 3.30 -10.14 -11.71
N VAL A 44 3.06 -9.23 -12.66
CA VAL A 44 2.58 -9.57 -14.01
C VAL A 44 3.60 -10.46 -14.72
N ARG A 45 4.88 -10.10 -14.64
CA ARG A 45 5.99 -10.85 -15.25
C ARG A 45 6.10 -12.26 -14.68
N ASP A 46 6.12 -12.42 -13.37
CA ASP A 46 6.25 -13.73 -12.73
C ASP A 46 5.07 -14.64 -13.12
N ARG A 47 3.86 -14.08 -13.14
CA ARG A 47 2.67 -14.81 -13.59
C ARG A 47 2.74 -15.15 -15.07
N ALA A 48 3.21 -14.23 -15.92
CA ALA A 48 3.38 -14.48 -17.34
C ALA A 48 4.37 -15.63 -17.60
N PHE A 49 5.48 -15.70 -16.87
CA PHE A 49 6.45 -16.80 -17.03
C PHE A 49 5.92 -18.15 -16.64
N GLU A 50 5.12 -18.22 -15.57
CA GLU A 50 4.48 -19.46 -15.16
C GLU A 50 3.57 -19.99 -16.29
N LEU A 51 2.78 -19.10 -16.91
CA LEU A 51 1.87 -19.46 -18.00
C LEU A 51 2.64 -19.84 -19.28
N LEU A 52 3.64 -19.05 -19.66
CA LEU A 52 4.47 -19.25 -20.85
C LEU A 52 5.48 -20.40 -20.70
N HIS A 53 5.60 -20.99 -19.51
CA HIS A 53 6.31 -22.26 -19.35
C HIS A 53 5.63 -23.39 -20.12
N ARG A 54 4.30 -23.32 -20.30
CA ARG A 54 3.48 -24.36 -20.94
C ARG A 54 3.13 -24.09 -22.40
N THR A 55 3.31 -22.85 -22.86
CA THR A 55 2.95 -22.44 -24.23
C THR A 55 3.78 -21.25 -24.70
N ASP A 56 3.92 -21.11 -26.01
CA ASP A 56 4.52 -19.98 -26.71
C ASP A 56 3.48 -19.03 -27.33
N LYS A 57 2.20 -19.40 -27.26
CA LYS A 57 1.10 -18.59 -27.81
C LYS A 57 0.75 -17.42 -26.91
N LEU A 58 0.06 -16.43 -27.49
CA LEU A 58 -0.52 -15.32 -26.76
C LEU A 58 -1.54 -15.83 -25.73
N VAL A 59 -1.34 -15.45 -24.47
CA VAL A 59 -2.20 -15.79 -23.34
C VAL A 59 -2.55 -14.52 -22.55
N GLY A 60 -3.76 -14.47 -22.02
CA GLY A 60 -4.11 -13.49 -20.98
C GLY A 60 -3.42 -13.83 -19.67
N VAL A 61 -3.01 -12.82 -18.91
CA VAL A 61 -2.33 -12.94 -17.62
C VAL A 61 -3.31 -12.51 -16.51
N PRO A 62 -4.14 -13.43 -16.00
CA PRO A 62 -5.10 -13.09 -14.95
C PRO A 62 -4.39 -12.84 -13.61
N LEU A 63 -4.63 -11.68 -13.03
CA LEU A 63 -4.13 -11.27 -11.72
C LEU A 63 -5.18 -11.57 -10.64
N THR A 64 -5.42 -12.86 -10.34
CA THR A 64 -6.48 -13.30 -9.42
C THR A 64 -6.15 -13.16 -7.93
N ALA A 65 -4.89 -12.95 -7.57
CA ALA A 65 -4.44 -12.88 -6.17
C ALA A 65 -3.22 -11.96 -6.03
N CYS A 66 -3.40 -10.67 -6.28
CA CYS A 66 -2.40 -9.67 -5.88
C CYS A 66 -2.60 -9.34 -4.39
N PRO A 67 -1.65 -9.64 -3.48
CA PRO A 67 -1.68 -9.04 -2.15
C PRO A 67 -1.49 -7.52 -2.28
N SER A 68 -2.45 -6.76 -1.74
CA SER A 68 -2.52 -5.29 -1.58
C SER A 68 -1.18 -4.57 -1.87
N PRO A 69 -1.01 -4.05 -3.12
CA PRO A 69 -1.70 -2.84 -3.57
C PRO A 69 -2.57 -2.98 -4.83
N CYS A 70 -2.49 -4.08 -5.60
CA CYS A 70 -3.18 -4.16 -6.91
C CYS A 70 -4.71 -4.11 -6.80
N GLY A 71 -5.30 -4.33 -5.62
CA GLY A 71 -6.74 -4.15 -5.42
C GLY A 71 -7.25 -2.72 -5.66
N LEU A 72 -6.35 -1.73 -5.76
CA LEU A 72 -6.66 -0.33 -6.06
C LEU A 72 -6.45 0.03 -7.54
N VAL A 73 -5.70 -0.78 -8.30
CA VAL A 73 -5.34 -0.51 -9.70
C VAL A 73 -5.61 -1.74 -10.53
N GLU A 74 -6.68 -1.70 -11.32
CA GLU A 74 -7.03 -2.76 -12.25
C GLU A 74 -6.07 -2.75 -13.45
N VAL A 75 -5.42 -3.90 -13.71
CA VAL A 75 -4.43 -4.05 -14.77
C VAL A 75 -4.81 -5.27 -15.59
N GLN A 76 -4.99 -5.05 -16.88
CA GLN A 76 -5.22 -6.10 -17.86
C GLN A 76 -3.90 -6.38 -18.56
N ALA A 77 -3.49 -7.64 -18.60
CA ALA A 77 -2.22 -8.02 -19.19
C ALA A 77 -2.35 -9.26 -20.06
N SER A 78 -1.54 -9.32 -21.11
CA SER A 78 -1.34 -10.51 -21.94
C SER A 78 0.14 -10.69 -22.24
N ALA A 79 0.56 -11.92 -22.52
CA ALA A 79 1.96 -12.22 -22.77
C ALA A 79 2.10 -13.35 -23.81
N LEU A 80 3.24 -13.38 -24.49
CA LEU A 80 3.66 -14.48 -25.37
C LEU A 80 5.16 -14.66 -25.34
N ARG A 81 5.61 -15.85 -25.73
CA ARG A 81 7.03 -16.18 -25.85
C ARG A 81 7.38 -16.36 -27.32
N VAL A 82 8.35 -15.61 -27.81
CA VAL A 82 8.77 -15.64 -29.22
C VAL A 82 10.28 -15.75 -29.36
N ARG A 83 10.73 -16.42 -30.42
CA ARG A 83 12.15 -16.41 -30.81
C ARG A 83 12.48 -15.09 -31.49
N SER A 84 13.65 -14.54 -31.25
CA SER A 84 14.06 -13.28 -31.87
C SER A 84 14.10 -13.34 -33.40
N SER A 85 14.36 -14.53 -33.97
CA SER A 85 14.27 -14.76 -35.41
C SER A 85 12.84 -14.63 -35.95
N SER A 86 11.86 -15.14 -35.21
CA SER A 86 10.44 -15.08 -35.59
C SER A 86 9.89 -13.67 -35.34
N LEU A 87 10.27 -13.02 -34.23
CA LEU A 87 9.95 -11.62 -33.98
C LEU A 87 10.51 -10.71 -35.10
N TRP A 88 11.72 -10.99 -35.57
CA TRP A 88 12.33 -10.28 -36.70
C TRP A 88 11.58 -10.51 -38.02
N ALA A 89 11.24 -11.77 -38.33
CA ALA A 89 10.65 -12.14 -39.61
C ALA A 89 9.16 -11.77 -39.71
N ASP A 90 8.39 -12.12 -38.68
CA ASP A 90 6.93 -12.11 -38.70
C ASP A 90 6.32 -11.00 -37.84
N GLY A 91 7.07 -10.50 -36.85
CA GLY A 91 6.52 -9.61 -35.84
C GLY A 91 5.54 -10.33 -34.92
N VAL A 92 4.69 -9.56 -34.24
CA VAL A 92 3.71 -10.03 -33.27
C VAL A 92 2.48 -9.13 -33.34
N ASN A 93 1.30 -9.74 -33.35
CA ASN A 93 0.03 -9.02 -33.21
C ASN A 93 -0.70 -9.46 -31.94
N ALA A 94 -0.72 -8.59 -30.94
CA ALA A 94 -1.41 -8.80 -29.67
C ALA A 94 -2.72 -8.02 -29.66
N THR A 95 -3.69 -8.53 -30.41
CA THR A 95 -5.09 -8.08 -30.37
C THR A 95 -5.88 -9.08 -29.53
N ALA A 96 -5.67 -9.07 -28.22
CA ALA A 96 -6.55 -9.78 -27.30
C ALA A 96 -7.78 -8.92 -27.01
N ALA A 97 -8.95 -9.55 -26.80
CA ALA A 97 -10.22 -8.83 -26.57
C ALA A 97 -10.23 -7.95 -25.30
N ASP A 98 -9.26 -8.17 -24.41
CA ASP A 98 -9.14 -7.60 -23.07
C ASP A 98 -7.80 -6.87 -22.86
N THR A 99 -6.94 -6.68 -23.87
CA THR A 99 -5.67 -5.95 -23.72
C THR A 99 -5.51 -4.92 -24.84
N ALA A 100 -4.74 -3.84 -24.59
CA ALA A 100 -4.45 -2.84 -25.62
C ALA A 100 -3.90 -3.52 -26.90
N GLY A 101 -4.40 -3.11 -28.07
CA GLY A 101 -4.01 -3.70 -29.34
C GLY A 101 -2.59 -3.28 -29.72
N PHE A 102 -1.60 -4.11 -29.42
CA PHE A 102 -0.23 -3.87 -29.85
C PHE A 102 0.06 -4.67 -31.12
N THR A 103 0.53 -3.97 -32.15
CA THR A 103 1.06 -4.60 -33.36
C THR A 103 2.54 -4.26 -33.46
N VAL A 104 3.38 -5.24 -33.11
CA VAL A 104 4.84 -5.19 -33.25
C VAL A 104 5.17 -5.69 -34.67
N PRO A 105 5.64 -4.81 -35.58
CA PRO A 105 5.91 -5.23 -36.95
C PRO A 105 7.17 -6.10 -37.06
N PRO A 106 7.39 -6.72 -38.24
CA PRO A 106 8.70 -7.29 -38.59
C PRO A 106 9.83 -6.26 -38.47
N ARG A 107 11.07 -6.76 -38.40
CA ARG A 107 12.30 -5.99 -38.20
C ARG A 107 12.42 -5.32 -36.82
N VAL A 108 11.86 -5.96 -35.80
CA VAL A 108 12.07 -5.60 -34.39
C VAL A 108 13.03 -6.59 -33.75
N VAL A 109 14.03 -6.07 -33.03
CA VAL A 109 15.05 -6.88 -32.35
C VAL A 109 15.13 -6.55 -30.87
N PRO A 110 15.38 -7.54 -29.99
CA PRO A 110 15.73 -7.26 -28.60
C PRO A 110 17.13 -6.65 -28.50
N SER A 111 17.30 -5.73 -27.57
CA SER A 111 18.55 -5.06 -27.23
C SER A 111 18.66 -4.94 -25.70
N PRO A 112 19.62 -5.63 -25.05
CA PRO A 112 20.63 -6.51 -25.64
C PRO A 112 20.00 -7.73 -26.34
N PHE A 113 20.76 -8.36 -27.25
CA PHE A 113 20.27 -9.50 -28.02
C PHE A 113 19.96 -10.68 -27.09
N ALA A 114 18.75 -11.20 -27.23
CA ALA A 114 18.26 -12.39 -26.56
C ALA A 114 17.86 -13.42 -27.63
N ARG A 115 17.95 -14.73 -27.36
CA ARG A 115 17.52 -15.76 -28.32
C ARG A 115 15.99 -15.99 -28.29
N ARG A 116 15.42 -15.89 -27.10
CA ARG A 116 13.98 -16.05 -26.81
C ARG A 116 13.57 -14.91 -25.90
N VAL A 117 12.43 -14.30 -26.21
CA VAL A 117 11.92 -13.13 -25.52
C VAL A 117 10.47 -13.38 -25.15
N ASP A 118 10.14 -13.07 -23.90
CA ASP A 118 8.76 -12.96 -23.46
C ASP A 118 8.33 -11.51 -23.61
N VAL A 119 7.30 -11.28 -24.42
CA VAL A 119 6.73 -9.97 -24.65
C VAL A 119 5.47 -9.87 -23.82
N VAL A 120 5.40 -8.85 -22.97
CA VAL A 120 4.30 -8.59 -22.05
C VAL A 120 3.64 -7.28 -22.45
N PHE A 121 2.32 -7.33 -22.57
CA PHE A 121 1.47 -6.19 -22.89
C PHE A 121 0.60 -5.92 -21.68
N GLU A 122 0.60 -4.68 -21.19
CA GLU A 122 -0.18 -4.30 -20.01
C GLU A 122 -1.07 -3.10 -20.34
N ARG A 123 -2.19 -2.99 -19.63
CA ARG A 123 -3.11 -1.86 -19.68
C ARG A 123 -3.62 -1.56 -18.28
N PHE A 124 -3.50 -0.30 -17.87
CA PHE A 124 -3.88 0.16 -16.52
C PHE A 124 -5.32 0.71 -16.56
N VAL A 125 -6.31 -0.18 -16.36
CA VAL A 125 -7.73 0.01 -16.69
C VAL A 125 -8.57 0.70 -15.61
N GLY A 126 -8.05 0.87 -14.40
CA GLY A 126 -8.73 1.74 -13.43
C GLY A 126 -8.85 3.16 -14.01
N GLY A 127 -10.03 3.79 -13.89
CA GLY A 127 -10.39 5.08 -14.50
C GLY A 127 -9.34 6.20 -14.37
N ASN A 128 -9.56 7.34 -15.03
CA ASN A 128 -8.54 8.39 -15.20
C ASN A 128 -7.83 8.83 -13.89
N SER A 129 -8.49 8.68 -12.74
CA SER A 129 -7.93 8.94 -11.41
C SER A 129 -6.89 7.90 -10.94
N SER A 130 -7.05 6.61 -11.22
CA SER A 130 -6.12 5.56 -10.78
C SER A 130 -4.93 5.38 -11.72
N SER A 131 -5.13 5.51 -13.03
CA SER A 131 -4.00 5.69 -13.96
C SER A 131 -3.30 7.03 -13.68
N GLY A 132 -4.04 8.11 -13.39
CA GLY A 132 -3.46 9.40 -12.97
C GLY A 132 -2.67 9.36 -11.65
N ALA A 133 -2.95 8.41 -10.77
CA ALA A 133 -2.20 8.23 -9.51
C ALA A 133 -0.78 7.68 -9.73
N LEU A 134 -0.60 6.86 -10.79
CA LEU A 134 0.66 6.25 -11.18
C LEU A 134 1.35 7.02 -12.32
N PHE A 135 0.60 7.63 -13.23
CA PHE A 135 1.08 8.27 -14.46
C PHE A 135 0.71 9.75 -14.48
N ALA A 136 1.72 10.61 -14.37
CA ALA A 136 1.55 12.05 -14.43
C ALA A 136 1.60 12.56 -15.89
N ALA A 137 0.48 13.10 -16.36
CA ALA A 137 0.39 13.75 -17.67
C ALA A 137 1.33 14.97 -17.78
N PRO A 138 1.74 15.35 -19.02
CA PRO A 138 2.47 16.60 -19.24
C PRO A 138 1.70 17.83 -18.74
N PRO A 139 2.37 18.91 -18.32
CA PRO A 139 1.71 20.16 -17.93
C PRO A 139 0.78 20.69 -19.03
N GLY A 140 -0.45 21.04 -18.67
CA GLY A 140 -1.46 21.52 -19.62
C GLY A 140 -2.11 20.42 -20.46
N TYR A 141 -1.93 19.15 -20.10
CA TYR A 141 -2.60 18.01 -20.71
C TYR A 141 -3.32 17.16 -19.66
N ALA A 142 -4.37 16.47 -20.07
CA ALA A 142 -5.03 15.40 -19.30
C ALA A 142 -4.96 14.09 -20.08
N LEU A 143 -4.84 12.97 -19.37
CA LEU A 143 -4.92 11.64 -19.99
C LEU A 143 -6.32 11.43 -20.57
N ALA A 144 -6.37 10.88 -21.77
CA ALA A 144 -7.60 10.56 -22.50
C ALA A 144 -7.89 9.06 -22.55
N ALA A 145 -6.92 8.23 -22.18
CA ALA A 145 -7.07 6.78 -22.10
C ALA A 145 -6.18 6.17 -21.02
N PRO A 146 -6.55 4.95 -20.56
CA PRO A 146 -5.65 4.05 -19.83
C PRO A 146 -4.26 3.98 -20.45
N VAL A 147 -3.23 4.07 -19.63
CA VAL A 147 -1.85 3.86 -20.06
C VAL A 147 -1.66 2.38 -20.41
N ALA A 148 -0.90 2.12 -21.46
CA ALA A 148 -0.53 0.79 -21.90
C ALA A 148 1.00 0.63 -21.88
N ALA A 149 1.49 -0.55 -21.53
CA ALA A 149 2.92 -0.86 -21.49
C ALA A 149 3.26 -1.97 -22.47
N LEU A 150 4.44 -1.84 -23.10
CA LEU A 150 5.08 -2.88 -23.88
C LEU A 150 6.40 -3.21 -23.21
N LEU A 151 6.50 -4.40 -22.65
CA LEU A 151 7.67 -4.87 -21.92
C LEU A 151 8.20 -6.14 -22.58
N ALA A 152 9.51 -6.37 -22.44
CA ALA A 152 10.14 -7.54 -23.01
C ALA A 152 11.22 -8.07 -22.06
N TYR A 153 11.32 -9.40 -21.99
CA TYR A 153 12.23 -10.09 -21.07
C TYR A 153 13.00 -11.19 -21.78
N ASP A 154 14.32 -11.21 -21.59
CA ASP A 154 15.18 -12.31 -22.03
C ASP A 154 14.94 -13.54 -21.17
N VAL A 155 14.57 -14.64 -21.84
CA VAL A 155 14.34 -15.95 -21.24
C VAL A 155 15.22 -17.03 -21.90
N SER A 156 16.29 -16.62 -22.60
CA SER A 156 17.20 -17.52 -23.30
C SER A 156 18.04 -18.38 -22.37
N THR A 157 18.31 -17.92 -21.15
CA THR A 157 19.11 -18.62 -20.13
C THR A 157 18.30 -19.56 -19.23
N GLY A 158 17.01 -19.78 -19.52
CA GLY A 158 16.15 -20.68 -18.73
C GLY A 158 15.69 -20.09 -17.39
N ASN A 159 15.47 -20.94 -16.38
CA ASN A 159 14.76 -20.62 -15.12
C ASN A 159 15.51 -19.67 -14.16
N ASN A 160 16.70 -19.18 -14.50
CA ASN A 160 17.57 -18.43 -13.57
C ASN A 160 17.26 -16.92 -13.51
N GLY A 161 16.00 -16.55 -13.73
CA GLY A 161 15.54 -15.17 -13.76
C GLY A 161 15.55 -14.59 -15.17
N SER A 162 14.46 -13.90 -15.50
CA SER A 162 14.39 -13.15 -16.74
C SER A 162 15.05 -11.79 -16.57
N ARG A 163 15.68 -11.29 -17.63
CA ARG A 163 16.23 -9.94 -17.65
C ARG A 163 15.41 -9.03 -18.54
N ALA A 164 15.05 -7.85 -18.07
CA ALA A 164 14.42 -6.84 -18.92
C ALA A 164 15.31 -6.50 -20.12
N VAL A 165 14.73 -6.52 -21.32
CA VAL A 165 15.39 -6.15 -22.58
C VAL A 165 14.55 -5.12 -23.32
N GLY A 166 15.22 -4.20 -24.00
CA GLY A 166 14.53 -3.24 -24.86
C GLY A 166 14.16 -3.88 -26.19
N LEU A 167 13.05 -3.48 -26.78
CA LEU A 167 12.78 -3.75 -28.19
C LEU A 167 13.25 -2.57 -29.04
N ARG A 168 13.93 -2.83 -30.15
CA ARG A 168 14.34 -1.82 -31.12
C ARG A 168 13.71 -2.11 -32.46
N ALA A 169 12.85 -1.20 -32.90
CA ALA A 169 12.30 -1.25 -34.25
C ALA A 169 13.33 -0.69 -35.23
N LEU A 170 13.85 -1.54 -36.11
CA LEU A 170 14.76 -1.16 -37.21
C LEU A 170 14.01 -0.94 -38.53
N GLY A 171 12.72 -1.27 -38.57
CA GLY A 171 11.82 -1.03 -39.70
C GLY A 171 10.70 -0.07 -39.33
N ALA A 172 9.46 -0.53 -39.52
CA ALA A 172 8.29 0.23 -39.10
C ALA A 172 8.21 0.33 -37.57
N PRO A 173 7.68 1.43 -37.00
CA PRO A 173 7.45 1.54 -35.57
C PRO A 173 6.35 0.60 -35.09
N VAL A 174 6.34 0.28 -33.80
CA VAL A 174 5.26 -0.49 -33.16
C VAL A 174 4.00 0.36 -33.16
N ARG A 175 2.87 -0.23 -33.56
CA ARG A 175 1.57 0.42 -33.50
C ARG A 175 0.84 0.01 -32.22
N LEU A 176 0.34 1.00 -31.48
CA LEU A 176 -0.45 0.82 -30.27
C LEU A 176 -1.83 1.44 -30.47
N GLU A 177 -2.86 0.61 -30.40
CA GLU A 177 -4.25 0.98 -30.58
C GLU A 177 -4.92 1.10 -29.20
N PHE A 178 -5.45 2.28 -28.88
CA PHE A 178 -6.15 2.53 -27.61
C PHE A 178 -7.64 2.20 -27.66
N GLY A 179 -8.17 1.88 -28.86
CA GLY A 179 -9.58 1.59 -29.08
C GLY A 179 -10.44 2.85 -28.94
N TYR A 180 -11.66 2.68 -28.42
CA TYR A 180 -12.58 3.81 -28.23
C TYR A 180 -12.05 4.75 -27.14
N LEU A 181 -11.53 5.90 -27.57
CA LEU A 181 -11.19 7.01 -26.69
C LEU A 181 -12.49 7.73 -26.34
N ALA A 182 -12.93 7.61 -25.09
CA ALA A 182 -14.22 8.14 -24.66
C ALA A 182 -14.31 9.65 -24.97
N PRO A 183 -15.34 10.11 -25.70
CA PRO A 183 -15.50 11.53 -26.02
C PRO A 183 -15.86 12.41 -24.81
N ALA A 184 -16.11 11.85 -23.64
CA ALA A 184 -16.89 12.54 -22.61
C ALA A 184 -16.04 13.15 -21.49
N ALA A 185 -16.22 14.46 -21.37
CA ALA A 185 -16.00 15.27 -20.18
C ALA A 185 -16.73 14.64 -18.97
N ALA A 186 -16.03 13.82 -18.20
CA ALA A 186 -16.37 13.56 -16.82
C ALA A 186 -15.31 14.26 -15.96
N ASN A 187 -15.75 15.09 -15.02
CA ASN A 187 -14.90 15.81 -14.06
C ASN A 187 -13.98 16.88 -14.68
N GLY A 188 -14.52 17.82 -15.46
CA GLY A 188 -13.79 19.01 -15.89
C GLY A 188 -12.64 18.74 -16.89
N THR A 189 -12.61 17.55 -17.49
CA THR A 189 -11.71 17.22 -18.60
C THR A 189 -12.30 17.74 -19.92
N PRO A 190 -11.48 18.26 -20.85
CA PRO A 190 -11.95 18.68 -22.15
C PRO A 190 -12.49 17.47 -22.93
N PRO A 191 -13.53 17.65 -23.77
CA PRO A 191 -13.95 16.60 -24.68
C PRO A 191 -12.77 16.14 -25.53
N PHE A 192 -12.70 14.82 -25.81
CA PHE A 192 -11.61 14.29 -26.63
C PHE A 192 -11.61 14.98 -28.00
N ASN A 193 -10.52 15.66 -28.30
CA ASN A 193 -10.29 16.28 -29.59
C ASN A 193 -9.07 15.61 -30.23
N ALA A 194 -9.31 14.81 -31.27
CA ALA A 194 -8.26 14.09 -31.99
C ALA A 194 -7.13 15.01 -32.50
N THR A 195 -7.47 16.25 -32.89
CA THR A 195 -6.47 17.23 -33.36
C THR A 195 -5.59 17.80 -32.23
N ALA A 196 -6.09 17.77 -30.99
CA ALA A 196 -5.38 18.22 -29.79
C ALA A 196 -4.74 17.06 -29.00
N ALA A 197 -5.02 15.82 -29.39
CA ALA A 197 -4.46 14.62 -28.79
C ALA A 197 -3.00 14.42 -29.19
N ARG A 198 -2.20 13.95 -28.23
CA ARG A 198 -0.79 13.60 -28.42
C ARG A 198 -0.53 12.25 -27.76
N CYS A 199 0.29 11.44 -28.40
CA CYS A 199 0.89 10.27 -27.79
C CYS A 199 1.91 10.72 -26.76
N VAL A 200 1.97 10.03 -25.63
CA VAL A 200 2.86 10.35 -24.51
C VAL A 200 3.66 9.10 -24.16
N THR A 201 4.96 9.27 -23.98
CA THR A 201 5.84 8.23 -23.43
C THR A 201 6.18 8.58 -22.00
N PHE A 202 6.04 7.61 -21.10
CA PHE A 202 6.37 7.77 -19.70
C PHE A 202 7.63 7.00 -19.32
N ALA A 203 8.40 7.58 -18.42
CA ALA A 203 9.47 6.89 -17.71
C ALA A 203 9.07 6.71 -16.25
N VAL A 204 9.34 5.52 -15.73
CA VAL A 204 9.14 5.19 -14.32
C VAL A 204 10.33 5.76 -13.53
N ASP A 205 10.01 6.55 -12.51
CA ASP A 205 10.94 7.13 -11.55
C ASP A 205 10.35 7.01 -10.14
N SER A 206 11.11 6.45 -9.20
CA SER A 206 10.68 6.23 -7.81
C SER A 206 9.33 5.49 -7.65
N GLY A 207 8.99 4.66 -8.63
CA GLY A 207 7.78 3.83 -8.64
C GLY A 207 6.51 4.47 -9.17
N LYS A 208 6.59 5.72 -9.62
CA LYS A 208 5.56 6.40 -10.42
C LYS A 208 6.13 6.76 -11.78
N ALA A 209 5.29 7.13 -12.72
CA ALA A 209 5.69 7.44 -14.07
C ALA A 209 5.40 8.89 -14.43
N LYS A 210 6.39 9.54 -15.03
CA LYS A 210 6.28 10.91 -15.53
C LYS A 210 6.42 10.92 -17.04
N ALA A 211 5.63 11.76 -17.71
CA ALA A 211 5.77 11.97 -19.13
C ALA A 211 7.16 12.55 -19.47
N VAL A 212 7.87 11.91 -20.40
CA VAL A 212 9.21 12.32 -20.86
C VAL A 212 9.18 12.82 -22.30
N ALA A 213 8.28 12.29 -23.13
CA ALA A 213 8.17 12.70 -24.51
C ALA A 213 6.71 12.74 -24.96
N THR A 214 6.44 13.61 -25.94
CA THR A 214 5.14 13.69 -26.61
C THR A 214 5.34 13.64 -28.12
N HIS A 215 4.46 12.92 -28.81
CA HIS A 215 4.54 12.71 -30.25
C HIS A 215 3.15 12.85 -30.89
N ALA A 216 3.11 13.03 -32.20
CA ALA A 216 1.86 13.07 -32.94
C ALA A 216 1.14 11.71 -32.88
N MET A 217 -0.18 11.77 -32.88
CA MET A 217 -1.03 10.58 -33.09
C MET A 217 -0.75 10.00 -34.48
N ALA A 218 -0.76 8.67 -34.60
CA ALA A 218 -0.65 7.98 -35.89
C ALA A 218 -2.01 7.85 -36.58
N SER A 219 -3.09 7.77 -35.79
CA SER A 219 -4.49 7.93 -36.20
C SER A 219 -5.30 8.41 -35.00
N ASP A 220 -6.59 8.66 -35.15
CA ASP A 220 -7.44 9.20 -34.07
C ASP A 220 -7.38 8.40 -32.75
N THR A 221 -7.09 7.10 -32.84
CA THR A 221 -7.09 6.15 -31.72
C THR A 221 -5.75 5.45 -31.49
N ALA A 222 -4.70 5.78 -32.26
CA ALA A 222 -3.46 4.99 -32.27
C ALA A 222 -2.17 5.80 -32.20
N CYS A 223 -1.18 5.21 -31.54
CA CYS A 223 0.17 5.74 -31.41
C CYS A 223 1.20 4.87 -32.11
N THR A 224 2.25 5.48 -32.64
CA THR A 224 3.46 4.78 -33.08
C THR A 224 4.55 4.97 -32.04
N VAL A 225 5.13 3.86 -31.58
CA VAL A 225 6.13 3.84 -30.53
C VAL A 225 7.36 3.06 -30.96
N THR A 226 8.51 3.47 -30.47
CA THR A 226 9.80 2.85 -30.78
C THR A 226 10.33 2.15 -29.53
N GLY A 227 9.94 0.90 -29.36
CA GLY A 227 10.51 0.01 -28.35
C GLY A 227 9.62 -0.27 -27.16
N THR A 228 10.25 -0.64 -26.05
CA THR A 228 9.59 -0.98 -24.79
C THR A 228 9.39 0.25 -23.92
N GLY A 229 8.31 0.28 -23.16
CA GLY A 229 8.01 1.34 -22.21
C GLY A 229 6.52 1.50 -21.97
N HIS A 230 6.17 2.63 -21.37
CA HIS A 230 4.81 3.00 -21.02
C HIS A 230 4.32 4.12 -21.93
N TYR A 231 3.11 3.96 -22.45
CA TYR A 231 2.55 4.81 -23.49
C TYR A 231 1.11 5.16 -23.18
N GLY A 232 0.74 6.41 -23.43
CA GLY A 232 -0.62 6.90 -23.23
C GLY A 232 -1.01 7.93 -24.28
N VAL A 233 -2.26 8.36 -24.21
CA VAL A 233 -2.78 9.47 -25.01
C VAL A 233 -3.19 10.58 -24.06
N ALA A 234 -2.75 11.80 -24.33
CA ALA A 234 -3.15 12.97 -23.57
C ALA A 234 -3.67 14.07 -24.49
N VAL A 235 -4.70 14.79 -24.04
CA VAL A 235 -5.33 15.89 -24.75
C VAL A 235 -4.97 17.19 -24.07
N ARG A 236 -4.69 18.24 -24.85
CA ARG A 236 -4.46 19.57 -24.28
C ARG A 236 -5.68 20.03 -23.51
N LEU A 237 -5.44 20.51 -22.30
CA LEU A 237 -6.40 21.30 -21.56
C LEU A 237 -6.53 22.64 -22.30
N GLN A 238 -7.68 22.87 -22.91
CA GLN A 238 -7.97 24.16 -23.53
C GLN A 238 -7.99 25.20 -22.40
N PRO A 239 -7.29 26.35 -22.52
CA PRO A 239 -7.53 27.45 -21.60
C PRO A 239 -9.00 27.79 -21.76
N THR A 240 -9.78 27.73 -20.67
CA THR A 240 -11.14 28.23 -20.67
C THR A 240 -11.09 29.64 -21.27
N PRO A 241 -11.70 29.91 -22.44
CA PRO A 241 -11.77 31.27 -22.93
C PRO A 241 -12.43 32.10 -21.83
N PRO A 242 -11.94 33.32 -21.53
CA PRO A 242 -12.59 34.17 -20.54
C PRO A 242 -14.03 34.35 -21.01
N SER A 243 -14.96 33.70 -20.32
CA SER A 243 -16.38 33.87 -20.59
C SER A 243 -16.68 35.35 -20.39
N LEU A 244 -17.12 36.03 -21.45
CA LEU A 244 -17.59 37.42 -21.43
C LEU A 244 -18.91 37.58 -20.65
N THR A 245 -19.10 36.79 -19.60
CA THR A 245 -20.21 36.93 -18.68
C THR A 245 -19.82 37.99 -17.65
N PRO A 246 -20.65 39.04 -17.44
CA PRO A 246 -20.38 40.06 -16.43
C PRO A 246 -20.12 39.41 -15.06
N PRO A 247 -19.28 40.01 -14.20
CA PRO A 247 -18.77 39.36 -13.01
C PRO A 247 -19.91 39.02 -12.05
N THR A 248 -20.31 37.75 -12.05
CA THR A 248 -21.10 37.20 -10.95
C THR A 248 -20.25 37.29 -9.69
N PRO A 249 -20.75 37.85 -8.58
CA PRO A 249 -19.93 38.17 -7.42
C PRO A 249 -19.22 36.93 -6.89
N GLN A 250 -17.89 37.00 -6.76
CA GLN A 250 -17.14 36.03 -5.97
C GLN A 250 -17.80 35.92 -4.58
N PRO A 251 -18.08 34.70 -4.08
CA PRO A 251 -18.41 34.56 -2.67
C PRO A 251 -17.20 35.10 -1.87
N PRO A 252 -17.44 36.03 -0.93
CA PRO A 252 -16.36 36.76 -0.28
C PRO A 252 -15.41 35.81 0.43
N ALA A 253 -14.13 36.21 0.49
CA ALA A 253 -13.00 35.53 1.10
C ALA A 253 -13.20 35.08 2.58
N ALA A 254 -14.36 35.32 3.18
CA ALA A 254 -14.73 34.95 4.54
C ALA A 254 -14.99 33.43 4.74
N VAL A 255 -15.29 32.66 3.69
CA VAL A 255 -15.64 31.23 3.86
C VAL A 255 -14.39 30.35 4.04
N ARG A 256 -13.26 30.74 3.42
CA ARG A 256 -11.98 30.00 3.55
C ARG A 256 -11.38 30.13 4.94
N GLU A 257 -11.52 31.29 5.59
CA GLU A 257 -11.04 31.46 6.97
C GLU A 257 -11.92 30.73 7.99
N ARG A 258 -13.23 30.63 7.75
CA ARG A 258 -14.16 29.91 8.63
C ARG A 258 -13.88 28.40 8.65
N TRP A 259 -13.48 27.81 7.53
CA TRP A 259 -13.07 26.40 7.46
C TRP A 259 -11.78 26.13 8.26
N TRP A 260 -10.83 27.08 8.26
CA TRP A 260 -9.54 26.94 8.96
C TRP A 260 -9.75 27.08 10.47
N ALA A 261 -10.66 27.96 10.89
CA ALA A 261 -11.09 28.07 12.28
C ALA A 261 -11.79 26.80 12.78
N TRP A 262 -12.62 26.16 11.95
CA TRP A 262 -13.28 24.89 12.31
C TRP A 262 -12.28 23.73 12.45
N MET A 263 -11.26 23.66 11.58
CA MET A 263 -10.19 22.66 11.69
C MET A 263 -9.27 22.90 12.91
N ALA A 264 -9.02 24.16 13.28
CA ALA A 264 -8.27 24.48 14.48
C ALA A 264 -9.03 24.08 15.77
N VAL A 265 -10.35 24.30 15.81
CA VAL A 265 -11.20 23.87 16.93
C VAL A 265 -11.31 22.34 17.02
N ALA A 266 -11.40 21.64 15.88
CA ALA A 266 -11.40 20.18 15.84
C ALA A 266 -10.04 19.57 16.27
N GLY A 267 -8.93 20.20 15.89
CA GLY A 267 -7.58 19.76 16.27
C GLY A 267 -7.30 19.87 17.76
N VAL A 268 -7.76 20.94 18.42
CA VAL A 268 -7.58 21.12 19.87
C VAL A 268 -8.43 20.12 20.66
N GLY A 269 -9.64 19.79 20.18
CA GLY A 269 -10.49 18.77 20.80
C GLY A 269 -9.86 17.37 20.78
N GLY A 270 -9.22 17.01 19.67
CA GLY A 270 -8.54 15.70 19.53
C GLY A 270 -7.39 15.51 20.52
N VAL A 271 -6.59 16.55 20.76
CA VAL A 271 -5.44 16.48 21.68
C VAL A 271 -5.90 16.28 23.13
N VAL A 272 -7.01 16.91 23.54
CA VAL A 272 -7.56 16.75 24.89
C VAL A 272 -8.07 15.32 25.11
N VAL A 273 -8.77 14.75 24.14
CA VAL A 273 -9.31 13.37 24.23
C VAL A 273 -8.18 12.34 24.28
N VAL A 274 -7.17 12.47 23.42
CA VAL A 274 -6.01 11.57 23.42
C VAL A 274 -5.20 11.70 24.71
N GLY A 275 -5.03 12.93 25.22
CA GLY A 275 -4.37 13.17 26.50
C GLY A 275 -5.12 12.55 27.67
N PHE A 276 -6.45 12.64 27.69
CA PHE A 276 -7.28 12.04 28.73
C PHE A 276 -7.23 10.51 28.67
N LEU A 277 -7.27 9.92 27.48
CA LEU A 277 -7.12 8.47 27.28
C LEU A 277 -5.73 7.97 27.73
N ALA A 278 -4.66 8.69 27.38
CA ALA A 278 -3.32 8.35 27.84
C ALA A 278 -3.22 8.42 29.38
N ALA A 279 -3.80 9.46 29.99
CA ALA A 279 -3.80 9.63 31.44
C ALA A 279 -4.57 8.52 32.16
N THR A 280 -5.73 8.09 31.65
CA THR A 280 -6.52 7.00 32.26
C THR A 280 -5.80 5.66 32.17
N VAL A 281 -5.14 5.36 31.04
CA VAL A 281 -4.31 4.16 30.89
C VAL A 281 -3.15 4.18 31.89
N VAL A 282 -2.43 5.30 32.03
CA VAL A 282 -1.34 5.43 32.99
C VAL A 282 -1.83 5.29 34.43
N ALA A 283 -2.99 5.86 34.78
CA ALA A 283 -3.62 5.70 36.09
C ALA A 283 -4.00 4.22 36.35
N ALA A 284 -4.60 3.53 35.38
CA ALA A 284 -4.95 2.12 35.50
C ALA A 284 -3.71 1.23 35.67
N VAL A 285 -2.63 1.51 34.92
CA VAL A 285 -1.35 0.81 35.07
C VAL A 285 -0.72 1.09 36.43
N ARG A 286 -0.74 2.34 36.91
CA ARG A 286 -0.22 2.68 38.25
C ARG A 286 -1.04 2.02 39.36
N TRP A 287 -2.37 2.02 39.25
CA TRP A 287 -3.23 1.33 40.19
C TRP A 287 -2.91 -0.16 40.21
N SER A 288 -2.94 -0.83 39.05
CA SER A 288 -2.68 -2.27 38.99
C SER A 288 -1.30 -2.63 39.55
N ARG A 289 -0.27 -1.82 39.29
CA ARG A 289 1.06 -1.99 39.89
C ARG A 289 1.05 -1.79 41.41
N ARG A 290 0.31 -0.80 41.93
CA ARG A 290 0.18 -0.57 43.37
C ARG A 290 -0.54 -1.73 44.06
N ARG A 291 -1.63 -2.22 43.47
CA ARG A 291 -2.38 -3.38 43.97
C ARG A 291 -1.51 -4.64 43.99
N ARG A 292 -0.70 -4.87 42.94
CA ARG A 292 0.28 -5.96 42.91
C ARG A 292 1.32 -5.84 44.03
N ARG A 293 1.77 -4.64 44.38
CA ARG A 293 2.69 -4.43 45.52
C ARG A 293 2.04 -4.75 46.85
N GLU A 294 0.81 -4.27 47.06
CA GLU A 294 0.04 -4.56 48.28
C GLU A 294 -0.21 -6.08 48.46
N GLU A 295 -0.50 -6.79 47.37
CA GLU A 295 -0.63 -8.25 47.41
C GLU A 295 0.71 -8.96 47.69
N MET A 296 1.84 -8.42 47.24
CA MET A 296 3.17 -8.96 47.59
C MET A 296 3.49 -8.71 49.08
N ASP A 297 3.18 -7.53 49.61
CA ASP A 297 3.39 -7.22 51.02
C ASP A 297 2.51 -8.12 51.92
N LEU A 298 1.24 -8.36 51.52
CA LEU A 298 0.36 -9.27 52.24
C LEU A 298 0.87 -10.72 52.23
N ARG A 299 1.38 -11.20 51.10
CA ARG A 299 1.97 -12.56 51.01
C ARG A 299 3.25 -12.68 51.83
N ALA A 300 4.09 -11.65 51.86
CA ALA A 300 5.27 -11.61 52.71
C ALA A 300 4.90 -11.61 54.21
N LEU A 301 3.82 -10.92 54.60
CA LEU A 301 3.33 -10.90 55.98
C LEU A 301 2.65 -12.20 56.42
N ALA A 302 2.03 -12.92 55.48
CA ALA A 302 1.36 -14.21 55.70
C ALA A 302 2.33 -15.42 55.66
N GLY A 303 3.51 -15.26 55.04
CA GLY A 303 4.47 -16.35 54.82
C GLY A 303 5.44 -16.65 55.98
N GLU A 304 5.40 -15.92 57.08
CA GLU A 304 6.33 -16.10 58.20
C GLU A 304 5.59 -16.14 59.54
N GLU A 305 5.46 -17.35 60.11
CA GLU A 305 5.02 -17.61 61.49
C GLU A 305 6.10 -17.22 62.53
N LEU A 306 6.73 -16.06 62.36
CA LEU A 306 7.58 -15.45 63.38
C LEU A 306 6.70 -14.62 64.31
N GLY A 307 6.58 -15.06 65.56
CA GLY A 307 5.79 -14.40 66.60
C GLY A 307 6.15 -12.91 66.72
N ARG A 308 5.15 -12.04 66.62
CA ARG A 308 5.31 -10.59 66.74
C ARG A 308 4.91 -10.17 68.15
N MET A 309 5.72 -9.32 68.79
CA MET A 309 5.30 -8.62 70.01
C MET A 309 5.18 -7.12 69.73
N ALA A 310 4.14 -6.48 70.27
CA ALA A 310 3.94 -5.05 70.17
C ALA A 310 4.59 -4.36 71.38
N VAL A 311 5.52 -3.44 71.15
CA VAL A 311 6.10 -2.60 72.20
C VAL A 311 5.79 -1.15 71.86
N ARG A 312 5.02 -0.48 72.73
CA ARG A 312 4.73 0.96 72.67
C ARG A 312 4.29 1.48 71.29
N GLY A 313 3.35 0.76 70.65
CA GLY A 313 2.69 1.18 69.41
C GLY A 313 3.43 0.83 68.11
N SER A 314 4.63 0.25 68.17
CA SER A 314 5.35 -0.29 67.01
C SER A 314 5.42 -1.81 67.09
N ARG A 315 5.25 -2.50 65.94
CA ARG A 315 5.36 -3.97 65.84
C ARG A 315 6.72 -4.31 65.25
N MET A 316 7.55 -5.03 66.01
CA MET A 316 8.87 -5.48 65.57
C MET A 316 8.95 -7.02 65.58
N PRO A 317 9.74 -7.62 64.66
CA PRO A 317 9.95 -9.07 64.65
C PRO A 317 10.73 -9.49 65.90
N ALA A 318 10.20 -10.45 66.66
CA ALA A 318 10.88 -11.00 67.84
C ALA A 318 11.56 -12.31 67.46
N ALA A 319 12.90 -12.33 67.49
CA ALA A 319 13.66 -13.55 67.26
C ALA A 319 13.46 -14.53 68.42
N LYS A 320 13.08 -15.78 68.11
CA LYS A 320 12.96 -16.86 69.10
C LYS A 320 14.38 -17.22 69.56
N MET A 321 14.72 -16.83 70.78
CA MET A 321 16.06 -17.06 71.36
C MET A 321 16.31 -18.57 71.53
N VAL A 322 17.20 -19.15 70.73
CA VAL A 322 17.68 -20.52 70.90
C VAL A 322 19.03 -20.47 71.61
N ARG A 323 19.12 -21.01 72.83
CA ARG A 323 20.38 -21.20 73.55
C ARG A 323 21.00 -22.54 73.15
N THR A 324 22.21 -22.53 72.58
CA THR A 324 23.04 -23.74 72.45
C THR A 324 23.75 -24.03 73.78
N ARG A 325 23.63 -25.27 74.30
CA ARG A 325 24.46 -25.75 75.41
C ARG A 325 25.79 -26.31 74.87
N PRO A 326 26.93 -26.06 75.52
CA PRO A 326 28.16 -26.82 75.24
C PRO A 326 28.09 -28.20 75.91
N GLU A 327 28.52 -29.25 75.20
CA GLU A 327 28.68 -30.61 75.74
C GLU A 327 30.18 -30.95 75.80
N LEU A 328 30.61 -31.50 76.94
CA LEU A 328 31.99 -31.75 77.36
C LEU A 328 32.39 -33.19 77.00
N GLU A 329 33.63 -33.39 76.55
CA GLU A 329 34.25 -34.70 76.25
C GLU A 329 34.36 -35.60 77.49
N ASP A 330 34.24 -36.94 77.34
CA ASP A 330 35.35 -37.86 77.64
C ASP A 330 35.01 -39.36 77.45
N GLY A 331 35.95 -40.08 76.81
CA GLY A 331 36.61 -41.22 77.44
C GLY A 331 35.96 -42.61 77.48
N SER A 332 36.30 -43.44 76.48
CA SER A 332 36.85 -44.82 76.66
C SER A 332 35.91 -45.94 77.20
N PRO A 333 36.30 -47.23 77.18
CA PRO A 333 37.33 -47.93 76.40
C PRO A 333 36.76 -49.08 75.55
N MET A 334 37.56 -49.51 74.58
CA MET A 334 37.40 -50.81 73.92
C MET A 334 37.84 -51.96 74.82
N ALA A 335 37.14 -53.10 74.64
CA ALA A 335 37.64 -54.48 74.51
C ALA A 335 38.64 -54.99 75.56
N TRP A 336 38.48 -56.15 76.20
CA TRP A 336 38.08 -57.48 75.74
C TRP A 336 37.52 -58.23 76.98
N ARG A 337 36.97 -59.45 76.95
CA ARG A 337 37.62 -60.69 76.53
C ARG A 337 36.68 -61.88 76.75
N ARG A 338 36.92 -62.93 75.99
CA ARG A 338 36.68 -64.32 76.42
C ARG A 338 37.76 -64.73 77.41
#